data_AF-A0AAN5BTQ9-F1
#
_entry.id   AF-A0AAN5BTQ9-F1
#
_cell.length_a   1.000
_cell.length_b   1.000
_cell.length_c   1.000
_cell.angle_alpha   90.00
_cell.angle_beta   90.00
_cell.angle_gamma   90.00
#
_symmetry.space_group_name_H-M   'P 1'
#
loop_
_entity.id
_entity.type
_entity.pdbx_description
1 polymer ?
#
loop_
_entity_poly.entity_id
_entity_poly.type
_entity_poly.pdbx_seq_one_letter_code
_entity_poly.pdbx_strand_id
1 'polypeptide(L)'
;MGKGGSSGKDAMGIADGKNMIFDHVSVSWGRDETFSINGDVSNVTIQNSIIAQGLETHSCGGLMQTDGGVSLFRNLYIDNKTRNPKVKGVNEFTNNVIYNWGGGGGYIAGGSDGESSSSYTLLGLTAFTRGNENFHAYVETNYYDSDKDGTLNGSELGVDSTNYGGMDLVTEKYDYPAVASVLSPDDALTYVTKSSKVRDSVDTQLVAQVESYGKDGALISDEADMGGAGDLDQGTTPTDTDGDGIPDDAEAELGTDPNTADSMDLDTSGYTFLEVWANSLVPSSYA
;
A
#
# COMPACT_ATOMS: atom_id res chain seq x y z
N MET A 1 12.71 7.00 12.66
CA MET A 1 12.45 7.70 11.39
C MET A 1 12.21 9.17 11.65
N GLY A 2 11.77 9.95 10.67
CA GLY A 2 11.61 11.40 10.84
C GLY A 2 12.91 12.17 10.65
N LYS A 3 12.84 13.49 10.64
CA LYS A 3 13.94 14.43 10.35
C LYS A 3 15.15 14.24 11.28
N GLY A 4 14.89 13.89 12.54
CA GLY A 4 15.92 13.57 13.54
C GLY A 4 16.54 12.17 13.38
N GLY A 5 15.96 11.31 12.55
CA GLY A 5 16.43 9.94 12.30
C GLY A 5 17.69 9.86 11.43
N SER A 6 18.23 8.65 11.27
CA SER A 6 19.41 8.40 10.43
C SER A 6 19.10 8.65 8.94
N SER A 7 19.90 9.47 8.27
CA SER A 7 19.82 9.68 6.82
C SER A 7 20.10 8.38 6.04
N GLY A 8 19.49 8.21 4.87
CA GLY A 8 19.74 7.03 4.03
C GLY A 8 19.18 5.74 4.63
N LYS A 9 18.10 5.86 5.40
CA LYS A 9 17.41 4.73 6.02
C LYS A 9 15.94 4.76 5.65
N ASP A 10 15.44 3.57 5.39
CA ASP A 10 14.04 3.35 5.09
C ASP A 10 13.22 3.36 6.38
N ALA A 11 11.95 3.77 6.29
CA ALA A 11 11.08 3.64 7.46
C ALA A 11 10.74 2.18 7.74
N MET A 12 10.50 1.42 6.68
CA MET A 12 10.39 -0.03 6.68
C MET A 12 11.17 -0.60 5.50
N GLY A 13 12.00 -1.60 5.75
CA GLY A 13 12.86 -2.20 4.72
C GLY A 13 12.98 -3.70 4.90
N ILE A 14 12.81 -4.46 3.81
CA ILE A 14 12.98 -5.91 3.78
C ILE A 14 14.17 -6.26 2.90
N ALA A 15 15.14 -6.98 3.48
CA ALA A 15 16.37 -7.38 2.79
C ALA A 15 16.53 -8.90 2.60
N ASP A 16 15.76 -9.69 3.33
CA ASP A 16 15.77 -11.16 3.27
C ASP A 16 14.43 -11.68 3.80
N GLY A 17 13.88 -12.73 3.19
CA GLY A 17 12.69 -13.42 3.67
C GLY A 17 11.74 -13.89 2.58
N LYS A 18 10.77 -14.72 2.97
CA LYS A 18 9.74 -15.23 2.06
C LYS A 18 8.41 -15.44 2.75
N ASN A 19 7.32 -15.37 1.98
CA ASN A 19 5.94 -15.59 2.43
C ASN A 19 5.56 -14.57 3.52
N MET A 20 5.57 -13.29 3.16
CA MET A 20 5.31 -12.19 4.09
C MET A 20 4.10 -11.38 3.64
N ILE A 21 3.23 -11.04 4.59
CA ILE A 21 2.08 -10.18 4.38
C ILE A 21 2.23 -8.96 5.29
N PHE A 22 2.11 -7.78 4.69
CA PHE A 22 1.98 -6.51 5.39
C PHE A 22 0.59 -5.99 5.08
N ASP A 23 -0.27 -5.97 6.09
CA ASP A 23 -1.67 -5.59 5.98
C ASP A 23 -1.98 -4.50 7.01
N HIS A 24 -2.72 -3.47 6.59
CA HIS A 24 -3.12 -2.37 7.47
C HIS A 24 -1.96 -1.66 8.19
N VAL A 25 -0.79 -1.55 7.57
CA VAL A 25 0.32 -0.76 8.13
C VAL A 25 0.25 0.68 7.63
N SER A 26 0.53 1.65 8.51
CA SER A 26 0.83 3.03 8.11
C SER A 26 2.31 3.28 8.30
N VAL A 27 3.00 3.62 7.21
CA VAL A 27 4.45 3.85 7.18
C VAL A 27 4.69 5.24 6.62
N SER A 28 5.37 6.07 7.41
CA SER A 28 5.64 7.48 7.06
C SER A 28 7.07 7.90 7.37
N TRP A 29 7.48 9.03 6.78
CA TRP A 29 8.70 9.77 7.13
C TRP A 29 10.01 8.99 6.94
N GLY A 30 10.05 8.20 5.85
CA GLY A 30 11.26 7.64 5.26
C GLY A 30 12.35 8.70 5.08
N ARG A 31 13.62 8.37 5.36
CA ARG A 31 14.77 9.24 5.07
C ARG A 31 15.56 8.80 3.84
N ASP A 32 15.14 7.72 3.21
CA ASP A 32 15.55 7.24 1.90
C ASP A 32 14.31 6.73 1.16
N GLU A 33 13.77 5.58 1.55
CA GLU A 33 12.44 5.11 1.18
C GLU A 33 11.49 5.05 2.38
N THR A 34 10.18 5.14 2.14
CA THR A 34 9.19 4.90 3.20
C THR A 34 9.04 3.40 3.44
N PHE A 35 8.70 2.61 2.42
CA PHE A 35 8.66 1.15 2.52
C PHE A 35 9.37 0.52 1.31
N SER A 36 10.52 -0.12 1.52
CA SER A 36 11.28 -0.80 0.46
C SER A 36 11.42 -2.31 0.66
N ILE A 37 11.61 -3.00 -0.46
CA ILE A 37 12.00 -4.40 -0.56
C ILE A 37 13.19 -4.48 -1.50
N ASN A 38 14.33 -4.95 -1.00
CA ASN A 38 15.55 -5.08 -1.77
C ASN A 38 16.50 -6.11 -1.15
N GLY A 39 16.62 -7.27 -1.79
CA GLY A 39 17.51 -8.34 -1.38
C GLY A 39 16.99 -9.70 -1.81
N ASP A 40 17.30 -10.75 -1.04
CA ASP A 40 16.82 -12.12 -1.28
C ASP A 40 15.40 -12.27 -0.74
N VAL A 41 14.43 -11.71 -1.46
CA VAL A 41 13.04 -11.59 -1.00
C VAL A 41 12.07 -12.13 -2.04
N SER A 42 11.11 -12.96 -1.62
CA SER A 42 10.08 -13.56 -2.50
C SER A 42 8.72 -13.71 -1.81
N ASN A 43 7.64 -13.79 -2.60
CA ASN A 43 6.26 -14.01 -2.11
C ASN A 43 5.84 -12.99 -1.05
N VAL A 44 5.82 -11.72 -1.42
CA VAL A 44 5.42 -10.63 -0.52
C VAL A 44 4.10 -10.02 -0.97
N THR A 45 3.20 -9.78 -0.03
CA THR A 45 1.99 -8.99 -0.23
C THR A 45 2.03 -7.75 0.65
N ILE A 46 1.81 -6.58 0.07
CA ILE A 46 1.50 -5.34 0.80
C ILE A 46 0.08 -4.94 0.42
N GLN A 47 -0.81 -4.89 1.41
CA GLN A 47 -2.22 -4.64 1.20
C GLN A 47 -2.81 -3.69 2.24
N ASN A 48 -3.87 -2.97 1.86
CA ASN A 48 -4.67 -2.14 2.76
C ASN A 48 -3.84 -1.13 3.59
N SER A 49 -2.68 -0.71 3.07
CA SER A 49 -1.67 0.03 3.83
C SER A 49 -1.52 1.47 3.34
N ILE A 50 -1.02 2.34 4.21
CA ILE A 50 -0.67 3.73 3.90
C ILE A 50 0.86 3.85 3.80
N ILE A 51 1.35 4.35 2.67
CA ILE A 51 2.77 4.62 2.43
C ILE A 51 2.91 6.10 2.12
N ALA A 52 3.35 6.88 3.09
CA ALA A 52 3.21 8.32 3.06
C ALA A 52 4.50 9.09 3.32
N GLN A 53 4.53 10.32 2.82
CA GLN A 53 5.42 11.40 3.28
C GLN A 53 6.89 10.99 3.50
N GLY A 54 7.51 10.33 2.53
CA GLY A 54 8.97 10.24 2.49
C GLY A 54 9.54 11.65 2.60
N LEU A 55 10.51 11.89 3.47
CA LEU A 55 10.99 13.25 3.74
C LEU A 55 11.92 13.74 2.63
N GLU A 56 11.72 14.98 2.19
CA GLU A 56 12.66 15.65 1.30
C GLU A 56 14.06 15.74 1.94
N THR A 57 15.16 15.64 1.17
CA THR A 57 15.23 15.81 -0.29
C THR A 57 15.09 14.53 -1.13
N HIS A 58 14.98 13.36 -0.49
CA HIS A 58 14.83 12.06 -1.16
C HIS A 58 13.50 11.40 -0.79
N SER A 59 12.41 12.14 -0.96
CA SER A 59 11.04 11.69 -0.67
C SER A 59 10.60 10.54 -1.59
N CYS A 60 10.66 9.30 -1.11
CA CYS A 60 10.32 8.12 -1.90
C CYS A 60 9.28 7.23 -1.18
N GLY A 61 8.24 6.79 -1.90
CA GLY A 61 7.29 5.81 -1.37
C GLY A 61 7.95 4.45 -1.13
N GLY A 62 8.66 3.91 -2.13
CA GLY A 62 9.30 2.60 -2.00
C GLY A 62 9.93 2.04 -3.26
N LEU A 63 11.05 1.33 -3.11
CA LEU A 63 11.59 0.42 -4.13
C LEU A 63 11.07 -0.99 -3.84
N MET A 64 10.46 -1.63 -4.85
CA MET A 64 9.99 -3.01 -4.77
C MET A 64 10.81 -3.86 -5.73
N GLN A 65 11.78 -4.58 -5.18
CA GLN A 65 12.66 -5.47 -5.92
C GLN A 65 12.71 -6.82 -5.22
N THR A 66 12.07 -7.80 -5.83
CA THR A 66 11.94 -9.17 -5.32
C THR A 66 12.28 -10.18 -6.41
N ASP A 67 12.66 -11.38 -5.98
CA ASP A 67 12.66 -12.58 -6.82
C ASP A 67 11.30 -13.28 -6.63
N GLY A 68 10.62 -13.65 -7.71
CA GLY A 68 9.30 -14.31 -7.63
C GLY A 68 8.09 -13.38 -7.49
N GLY A 69 8.32 -12.07 -7.37
CA GLY A 69 7.29 -11.04 -7.50
C GLY A 69 6.65 -10.56 -6.19
N VAL A 70 5.86 -9.49 -6.32
CA VAL A 70 5.20 -8.80 -5.20
C VAL A 70 3.75 -8.45 -5.54
N SER A 71 2.83 -8.71 -4.61
CA SER A 71 1.43 -8.25 -4.70
C SER A 71 1.26 -6.95 -3.92
N LEU A 72 0.73 -5.93 -4.58
CA LEU A 72 0.48 -4.62 -4.00
C LEU A 72 -0.97 -4.27 -4.29
N PHE A 73 -1.86 -4.28 -3.31
CA PHE A 73 -3.26 -3.94 -3.60
C PHE A 73 -3.96 -3.17 -2.51
N ARG A 74 -4.87 -2.27 -2.92
CA ARG A 74 -5.67 -1.45 -1.99
C ARG A 74 -4.81 -0.61 -1.03
N ASN A 75 -3.62 -0.20 -1.48
CA ASN A 75 -2.76 0.69 -0.70
C ASN A 75 -3.01 2.14 -1.10
N LEU A 76 -2.81 3.05 -0.15
CA LEU A 76 -2.71 4.48 -0.38
C LEU A 76 -1.24 4.89 -0.37
N TYR A 77 -0.74 5.35 -1.52
CA TYR A 77 0.52 6.09 -1.59
C TYR A 77 0.20 7.59 -1.61
N ILE A 78 0.72 8.35 -0.65
CA ILE A 78 0.36 9.77 -0.52
C ILE A 78 1.57 10.64 -0.19
N ASP A 79 1.66 11.82 -0.81
CA ASP A 79 2.62 12.87 -0.46
C ASP A 79 4.09 12.43 -0.55
N ASN A 80 4.43 11.43 -1.37
CA ASN A 80 5.82 11.13 -1.72
C ASN A 80 6.16 11.70 -3.10
N LYS A 81 7.37 12.25 -3.23
CA LYS A 81 7.82 12.87 -4.48
C LYS A 81 7.96 11.89 -5.64
N THR A 82 8.36 10.65 -5.36
CA THR A 82 8.70 9.66 -6.38
C THR A 82 8.58 8.23 -5.83
N ARG A 83 8.70 7.23 -6.71
CA ARG A 83 8.69 5.80 -6.37
C ARG A 83 7.43 5.44 -5.57
N ASN A 84 6.23 5.62 -6.13
CA ASN A 84 4.96 5.31 -5.46
C ASN A 84 4.21 4.08 -6.03
N PRO A 85 4.83 2.90 -6.21
CA PRO A 85 6.22 2.47 -5.98
C PRO A 85 7.14 2.67 -7.20
N LYS A 86 8.42 2.34 -7.04
CA LYS A 86 9.29 1.91 -8.15
C LYS A 86 9.40 0.41 -8.10
N VAL A 87 9.08 -0.28 -9.20
CA VAL A 87 9.13 -1.75 -9.23
C VAL A 87 10.15 -2.25 -10.24
N LYS A 88 10.72 -3.42 -9.93
CA LYS A 88 11.48 -4.27 -10.85
C LYS A 88 11.01 -5.70 -10.72
N GLY A 89 10.94 -6.42 -11.83
CA GLY A 89 10.48 -7.80 -11.86
C GLY A 89 8.95 -7.91 -11.90
N VAL A 90 8.43 -9.07 -11.49
CA VAL A 90 7.00 -9.39 -11.54
C VAL A 90 6.25 -8.66 -10.43
N ASN A 91 5.10 -8.06 -10.71
CA ASN A 91 4.22 -7.52 -9.67
C ASN A 91 2.73 -7.50 -10.03
N GLU A 92 1.88 -7.62 -9.03
CA GLU A 92 0.48 -7.18 -9.13
C GLU A 92 0.34 -5.83 -8.43
N PHE A 93 -0.36 -4.89 -9.06
CA PHE A 93 -0.60 -3.57 -8.50
C PHE A 93 -2.06 -3.14 -8.75
N THR A 94 -2.98 -3.72 -7.98
CA THR A 94 -4.43 -3.61 -8.22
C THR A 94 -5.13 -2.75 -7.16
N ASN A 95 -6.03 -1.88 -7.59
CA ASN A 95 -6.84 -1.01 -6.72
C ASN A 95 -6.04 -0.15 -5.74
N ASN A 96 -4.80 0.23 -6.07
CA ASN A 96 -4.07 1.20 -5.27
C ASN A 96 -4.50 2.63 -5.64
N VAL A 97 -4.38 3.54 -4.69
CA VAL A 97 -4.59 4.98 -4.91
C VAL A 97 -3.25 5.67 -4.70
N ILE A 98 -2.89 6.56 -5.64
CA ILE A 98 -1.71 7.41 -5.52
C ILE A 98 -2.18 8.86 -5.51
N TYR A 99 -1.84 9.59 -4.46
CA TYR A 99 -2.28 10.96 -4.25
C TYR A 99 -1.08 11.91 -4.06
N ASN A 100 -1.16 13.08 -4.69
CA ASN A 100 -0.21 14.19 -4.54
C ASN A 100 1.27 13.80 -4.62
N TRP A 101 1.65 13.05 -5.66
CA TRP A 101 3.05 12.75 -5.92
C TRP A 101 3.80 13.95 -6.50
N GLY A 102 5.12 13.97 -6.32
CA GLY A 102 6.00 14.99 -6.87
C GLY A 102 6.46 14.72 -8.31
N GLY A 103 7.51 15.40 -8.74
CA GLY A 103 7.99 15.34 -10.14
C GLY A 103 8.58 13.99 -10.59
N GLY A 104 8.64 12.98 -9.72
CA GLY A 104 9.20 11.66 -10.06
C GLY A 104 8.18 10.61 -10.51
N GLY A 105 6.90 10.97 -10.59
CA GLY A 105 5.82 10.08 -11.01
C GLY A 105 5.17 9.30 -9.86
N GLY A 106 3.94 8.85 -10.10
CA GLY A 106 3.18 7.96 -9.24
C GLY A 106 3.73 6.53 -9.31
N TYR A 107 3.94 5.98 -10.49
CA TYR A 107 4.47 4.64 -10.65
C TYR A 107 5.74 4.68 -11.50
N ILE A 108 6.84 4.14 -11.00
CA ILE A 108 8.06 3.98 -11.81
C ILE A 108 8.12 2.54 -12.31
N ALA A 109 7.86 2.40 -13.61
CA ALA A 109 7.95 1.15 -14.36
C ALA A 109 9.41 0.86 -14.75
N GLY A 110 10.28 0.73 -13.75
CA GLY A 110 11.69 0.41 -13.94
C GLY A 110 12.58 1.55 -14.47
N GLY A 111 13.21 1.31 -15.62
CA GLY A 111 14.46 1.94 -16.09
C GLY A 111 15.68 1.00 -16.01
N SER A 112 15.46 -0.31 -15.95
CA SER A 112 16.47 -1.38 -15.95
C SER A 112 16.42 -2.20 -17.25
N ASP A 113 17.54 -2.85 -17.59
CA ASP A 113 17.69 -3.73 -18.76
C ASP A 113 17.03 -5.12 -18.60
N GLY A 114 16.31 -5.36 -17.50
CA GLY A 114 15.72 -6.66 -17.15
C GLY A 114 14.19 -6.68 -17.27
N GLU A 115 13.67 -7.82 -17.68
CA GLU A 115 12.24 -8.09 -17.88
C GLU A 115 11.41 -7.83 -16.62
N SER A 116 10.27 -7.16 -16.78
CA SER A 116 9.28 -6.92 -15.74
C SER A 116 7.88 -7.15 -16.29
N SER A 117 6.99 -7.69 -15.46
CA SER A 117 5.65 -8.14 -15.88
C SER A 117 4.62 -7.76 -14.83
N SER A 118 3.55 -7.08 -15.24
CA SER A 118 2.68 -6.45 -14.26
C SER A 118 1.20 -6.34 -14.66
N SER A 119 0.31 -6.25 -13.66
CA SER A 119 -1.13 -6.04 -13.85
C SER A 119 -1.64 -4.87 -12.99
N TYR A 120 -2.33 -3.89 -13.58
CA TYR A 120 -2.63 -2.61 -12.91
C TYR A 120 -4.08 -2.12 -12.99
N THR A 121 -4.52 -1.48 -11.90
CA THR A 121 -5.68 -0.56 -11.82
C THR A 121 -5.31 0.62 -10.91
N LEU A 122 -5.38 1.87 -11.39
CA LEU A 122 -4.83 3.09 -10.78
C LEU A 122 -5.65 4.36 -11.04
N LEU A 123 -5.39 5.45 -10.29
CA LEU A 123 -5.83 6.84 -10.57
C LEU A 123 -4.58 7.74 -10.87
N GLY A 124 -4.28 8.23 -12.10
CA GLY A 124 -3.09 9.04 -12.48
C GLY A 124 -2.61 9.17 -13.98
N LEU A 125 -2.55 10.34 -14.67
CA LEU A 125 -1.72 10.64 -15.89
C LEU A 125 -0.47 11.38 -15.44
N THR A 126 0.66 11.07 -16.09
CA THR A 126 2.03 11.22 -15.55
C THR A 126 2.30 10.45 -14.26
N ALA A 127 1.37 9.57 -13.85
CA ALA A 127 1.66 8.61 -12.81
C ALA A 127 2.79 7.70 -13.28
N PHE A 128 2.65 7.09 -14.45
CA PHE A 128 3.65 6.15 -14.96
C PHE A 128 4.84 6.86 -15.60
N THR A 129 6.05 6.48 -15.16
CA THR A 129 7.29 7.00 -15.72
C THR A 129 8.33 5.90 -15.88
N ARG A 130 9.28 6.12 -16.80
CA ARG A 130 10.43 5.26 -17.06
C ARG A 130 10.11 3.84 -17.54
N GLY A 131 8.91 3.62 -18.08
CA GLY A 131 8.58 2.41 -18.82
C GLY A 131 9.44 2.28 -20.08
N ASN A 132 9.56 1.05 -20.58
CA ASN A 132 10.28 0.72 -21.80
C ASN A 132 9.79 -0.64 -22.34
N GLU A 133 10.39 -1.10 -23.44
CA GLU A 133 10.05 -2.36 -24.13
C GLU A 133 10.27 -3.63 -23.29
N ASN A 134 11.07 -3.58 -22.22
CA ASN A 134 11.30 -4.70 -21.30
C ASN A 134 10.34 -4.68 -20.10
N PHE A 135 9.44 -3.69 -20.02
CA PHE A 135 8.43 -3.62 -18.99
C PHE A 135 7.07 -3.90 -19.61
N HIS A 136 6.67 -5.15 -19.51
CA HIS A 136 5.44 -5.64 -20.08
C HIS A 136 4.28 -5.52 -19.08
N ALA A 137 3.21 -4.82 -19.45
CA ALA A 137 2.11 -4.50 -18.55
C ALA A 137 0.75 -4.85 -19.16
N TYR A 138 -0.03 -5.63 -18.42
CA TYR A 138 -1.48 -5.68 -18.60
C TYR A 138 -2.09 -4.53 -17.81
N VAL A 139 -2.92 -3.71 -18.46
CA VAL A 139 -3.52 -2.53 -17.85
C VAL A 139 -5.02 -2.54 -18.09
N GLU A 140 -5.80 -2.30 -17.03
CA GLU A 140 -7.26 -2.26 -17.11
C GLU A 140 -7.80 -1.23 -16.10
N THR A 141 -8.73 -0.38 -16.56
CA THR A 141 -9.53 0.50 -15.69
C THR A 141 -8.69 1.44 -14.81
N ASN A 142 -7.66 2.06 -15.41
CA ASN A 142 -6.91 3.11 -14.74
C ASN A 142 -7.57 4.46 -15.02
N TYR A 143 -7.90 5.25 -14.02
CA TYR A 143 -8.45 6.61 -14.15
C TYR A 143 -7.39 7.66 -13.86
N TYR A 144 -7.70 8.93 -13.97
CA TYR A 144 -6.88 10.03 -13.49
C TYR A 144 -7.67 11.32 -13.32
N ASP A 145 -7.41 11.97 -12.20
CA ASP A 145 -7.83 13.32 -11.91
C ASP A 145 -6.61 14.26 -11.77
N SER A 146 -6.38 15.12 -12.77
CA SER A 146 -5.22 16.04 -12.81
C SER A 146 -5.48 17.41 -12.23
N ASP A 147 -6.72 17.88 -12.28
CA ASP A 147 -6.97 19.32 -12.33
C ASP A 147 -6.98 19.97 -10.95
N LYS A 148 -7.04 19.14 -9.90
CA LYS A 148 -6.97 19.55 -8.50
C LYS A 148 -8.08 20.55 -8.13
N ASP A 149 -9.23 20.44 -8.77
CA ASP A 149 -10.35 21.38 -8.58
C ASP A 149 -11.18 21.08 -7.30
N GLY A 150 -10.87 19.97 -6.64
CA GLY A 150 -11.56 19.46 -5.45
C GLY A 150 -12.87 18.74 -5.73
N THR A 151 -13.01 18.22 -6.95
CA THR A 151 -14.07 17.34 -7.41
C THR A 151 -13.41 16.07 -7.93
N LEU A 152 -13.92 14.89 -7.57
CA LEU A 152 -13.49 13.65 -8.19
C LEU A 152 -14.21 13.50 -9.54
N ASN A 153 -13.61 14.01 -10.61
CA ASN A 153 -14.19 14.03 -11.96
C ASN A 153 -13.20 13.55 -13.05
N GLY A 154 -12.12 12.90 -12.63
CA GLY A 154 -11.14 12.27 -13.49
C GLY A 154 -11.71 11.32 -14.54
N SER A 155 -10.86 10.95 -15.50
CA SER A 155 -11.24 10.11 -16.65
C SER A 155 -10.36 8.87 -16.77
N GLU A 156 -10.90 7.83 -17.39
CA GLU A 156 -10.14 6.61 -17.68
C GLU A 156 -8.99 6.90 -18.67
N LEU A 157 -7.82 6.34 -18.38
CA LEU A 157 -6.64 6.34 -19.24
C LEU A 157 -6.88 5.39 -20.40
N GLY A 158 -6.69 5.89 -21.62
CA GLY A 158 -6.64 5.02 -22.80
C GLY A 158 -5.49 4.02 -22.70
N VAL A 159 -5.71 2.79 -23.19
CA VAL A 159 -4.69 1.73 -23.30
C VAL A 159 -3.71 2.07 -24.43
N ASP A 160 -2.79 2.99 -24.14
CA ASP A 160 -1.74 3.47 -25.05
C ASP A 160 -0.43 3.60 -24.27
N SER A 161 0.66 3.05 -24.81
CA SER A 161 1.98 3.04 -24.16
C SER A 161 2.42 4.43 -23.66
N THR A 162 2.03 5.50 -24.36
CA THR A 162 2.38 6.88 -23.96
C THR A 162 1.70 7.33 -22.66
N ASN A 163 0.50 6.82 -22.35
CA ASN A 163 -0.18 7.06 -21.07
C ASN A 163 0.48 6.30 -19.90
N TYR A 164 1.20 5.23 -20.24
CA TYR A 164 1.84 4.31 -19.31
C TYR A 164 3.37 4.45 -19.32
N GLY A 165 3.88 5.65 -19.60
CA GLY A 165 5.31 5.97 -19.47
C GLY A 165 6.22 5.21 -20.44
N GLY A 166 5.70 4.66 -21.54
CA GLY A 166 6.46 3.93 -22.56
C GLY A 166 6.55 2.41 -22.33
N MET A 167 5.76 1.84 -21.42
CA MET A 167 5.69 0.38 -21.19
C MET A 167 5.22 -0.36 -22.46
N ASP A 168 5.68 -1.61 -22.63
CA ASP A 168 5.07 -2.53 -23.58
C ASP A 168 3.74 -3.03 -23.01
N LEU A 169 2.64 -2.79 -23.72
CA LEU A 169 1.30 -3.15 -23.23
C LEU A 169 0.88 -4.49 -23.83
N VAL A 170 0.61 -5.46 -22.96
CA VAL A 170 0.18 -6.80 -23.35
C VAL A 170 -1.33 -6.97 -23.19
N THR A 171 -1.91 -7.89 -23.94
CA THR A 171 -3.36 -8.13 -23.98
C THR A 171 -3.84 -9.23 -23.04
N GLU A 172 -2.91 -10.03 -22.51
CA GLU A 172 -3.21 -11.10 -21.56
C GLU A 172 -2.58 -10.79 -20.21
N LYS A 173 -3.34 -11.02 -19.13
CA LYS A 173 -2.85 -10.90 -17.77
C LYS A 173 -1.79 -11.98 -17.53
N TYR A 174 -0.71 -11.61 -16.86
CA TYR A 174 0.30 -12.57 -16.42
C TYR A 174 -0.30 -13.63 -15.49
N ASP A 175 0.19 -14.86 -15.61
CA ASP A 175 -0.13 -15.94 -14.68
C ASP A 175 0.54 -15.66 -13.33
N TYR A 176 -0.22 -14.99 -12.46
CA TYR A 176 0.20 -14.56 -11.13
C TYR A 176 -1.01 -14.64 -10.20
N PRO A 177 -0.85 -15.00 -8.91
CA PRO A 177 -1.96 -15.09 -7.96
C PRO A 177 -2.65 -13.73 -7.81
N ALA A 178 -3.78 -13.58 -8.49
CA ALA A 178 -4.50 -12.31 -8.54
C ALA A 178 -5.44 -12.12 -7.34
N VAL A 179 -5.74 -10.87 -7.00
CA VAL A 179 -6.82 -10.56 -6.06
C VAL A 179 -8.14 -11.19 -6.50
N ALA A 180 -8.89 -11.76 -5.56
CA ALA A 180 -10.14 -12.47 -5.84
C ALA A 180 -11.27 -11.54 -6.32
N SER A 181 -11.24 -10.27 -5.92
CA SER A 181 -12.21 -9.23 -6.30
C SER A 181 -11.46 -7.95 -6.66
N VAL A 182 -11.72 -7.43 -7.85
CA VAL A 182 -11.23 -6.12 -8.31
C VAL A 182 -12.36 -5.11 -8.10
N LEU A 183 -12.07 -4.08 -7.31
CA LEU A 183 -13.00 -2.98 -7.04
C LEU A 183 -13.08 -2.02 -8.22
N SER A 184 -14.22 -1.33 -8.34
CA SER A 184 -14.29 -0.13 -9.19
C SER A 184 -13.34 0.96 -8.66
N PRO A 185 -12.93 1.94 -9.47
CA PRO A 185 -12.08 3.03 -9.00
C PRO A 185 -12.66 3.81 -7.81
N ASP A 186 -13.96 4.07 -7.82
CA ASP A 186 -14.66 4.78 -6.74
C ASP A 186 -14.71 3.94 -5.46
N ASP A 187 -14.94 2.63 -5.59
CA ASP A 187 -14.92 1.70 -4.46
C ASP A 187 -13.50 1.53 -3.92
N ALA A 188 -12.48 1.48 -4.77
CA ALA A 188 -11.09 1.43 -4.36
C ALA A 188 -10.69 2.68 -3.57
N LEU A 189 -11.08 3.87 -4.04
CA LEU A 189 -10.87 5.12 -3.30
C LEU A 189 -11.59 5.12 -1.96
N THR A 190 -12.85 4.68 -1.95
CA THR A 190 -13.64 4.55 -0.72
C THR A 190 -13.02 3.53 0.25
N TYR A 191 -12.46 2.45 -0.28
CA TYR A 191 -11.81 1.40 0.49
C TYR A 191 -10.61 1.97 1.25
N VAL A 192 -9.64 2.55 0.53
CA VAL A 192 -8.37 2.98 1.14
C VAL A 192 -8.54 4.09 2.17
N THR A 193 -9.59 4.91 2.06
CA THR A 193 -9.92 5.95 3.05
C THR A 193 -10.71 5.44 4.25
N LYS A 194 -11.24 4.21 4.22
CA LYS A 194 -12.11 3.65 5.27
C LYS A 194 -11.64 2.35 5.91
N SER A 195 -10.72 1.62 5.27
CA SER A 195 -10.18 0.34 5.75
C SER A 195 -9.16 0.55 6.88
N SER A 196 -9.61 0.98 8.06
CA SER A 196 -8.83 0.94 9.30
C SER A 196 -9.77 0.94 10.50
N LYS A 197 -9.43 0.16 11.54
CA LYS A 197 -10.19 0.12 12.79
C LYS A 197 -10.04 1.42 13.59
N VAL A 198 -8.82 1.96 13.63
CA VAL A 198 -8.46 3.20 14.33
C VAL A 198 -7.36 3.90 13.54
N ARG A 199 -7.50 5.21 13.33
CA ARG A 199 -6.46 6.07 12.73
C ARG A 199 -5.90 7.00 13.78
N ASP A 200 -4.60 7.24 13.74
CA ASP A 200 -3.98 8.31 14.53
C ASP A 200 -4.24 9.68 13.88
N SER A 201 -3.67 10.73 14.47
CA SER A 201 -3.83 12.10 13.97
C SER A 201 -3.17 12.33 12.61
N VAL A 202 -2.13 11.58 12.26
CA VAL A 202 -1.41 11.69 10.98
C VAL A 202 -2.22 11.03 9.88
N ASP A 203 -2.63 9.77 10.08
CA ASP A 203 -3.47 9.02 9.15
C ASP A 203 -4.79 9.74 8.88
N THR A 204 -5.40 10.34 9.92
CA THR A 204 -6.62 11.14 9.79
C THR A 204 -6.39 12.37 8.89
N GLN A 205 -5.26 13.06 9.05
CA GLN A 205 -4.92 14.20 8.19
C GLN A 205 -4.65 13.77 6.74
N LEU A 206 -3.93 12.65 6.54
CA LEU A 206 -3.66 12.11 5.20
C LEU A 206 -4.95 11.72 4.48
N VAL A 207 -5.89 11.06 5.15
CA VAL A 207 -7.20 10.73 4.56
C VAL A 207 -7.98 12.00 4.20
N ALA A 208 -7.99 13.01 5.09
CA ALA A 208 -8.65 14.28 4.79
C ALA A 208 -8.05 14.98 3.56
N GLN A 209 -6.74 14.85 3.33
CA GLN A 209 -6.11 15.36 2.11
C GLN A 209 -6.58 14.60 0.87
N VAL A 210 -6.67 13.27 0.90
CA VAL A 210 -7.24 12.49 -0.21
C VAL A 210 -8.67 12.96 -0.53
N GLU A 211 -9.50 13.12 0.49
CA GLU A 211 -10.90 13.55 0.37
C GLU A 211 -11.05 15.02 -0.08
N SER A 212 -9.97 15.80 -0.06
CA SER A 212 -9.93 17.15 -0.63
C SER A 212 -9.92 17.16 -2.17
N TYR A 213 -9.68 16.00 -2.79
CA TYR A 213 -9.62 15.79 -4.24
C TYR A 213 -8.68 16.78 -4.95
N GLY A 214 -7.46 16.90 -4.43
CA GLY A 214 -6.37 17.67 -5.03
C GLY A 214 -6.18 19.06 -4.45
N LYS A 215 -7.05 19.52 -3.54
CA LYS A 215 -6.94 20.83 -2.89
C LYS A 215 -5.83 20.88 -1.84
N ASP A 216 -5.60 19.77 -1.15
CA ASP A 216 -4.63 19.64 -0.06
C ASP A 216 -3.57 18.55 -0.37
N GLY A 217 -2.55 18.47 0.48
CA GLY A 217 -1.41 17.56 0.34
C GLY A 217 -0.09 18.32 0.22
N ALA A 218 1.00 17.77 0.77
CA ALA A 218 2.30 18.42 0.74
C ALA A 218 3.48 17.45 0.74
N LEU A 219 4.49 17.74 -0.08
CA LEU A 219 5.82 17.14 0.10
C LEU A 219 6.52 17.86 1.25
N ILE A 220 6.78 17.13 2.33
CA ILE A 220 7.35 17.68 3.56
C ILE A 220 8.82 17.32 3.75
N SER A 221 9.51 18.07 4.60
CA SER A 221 10.90 17.80 5.02
C SER A 221 11.03 17.56 6.52
N ASP A 222 9.94 17.73 7.26
CA ASP A 222 9.87 17.65 8.71
C ASP A 222 8.47 17.16 9.11
N GLU A 223 8.39 16.06 9.86
CA GLU A 223 7.15 15.52 10.41
C GLU A 223 6.43 16.51 11.33
N ALA A 224 7.12 17.53 11.86
CA ALA A 224 6.51 18.60 12.62
C ALA A 224 5.41 19.35 11.85
N ASP A 225 5.46 19.35 10.51
CA ASP A 225 4.41 19.92 9.65
C ASP A 225 3.06 19.19 9.79
N MET A 226 3.08 17.93 10.25
CA MET A 226 1.90 17.10 10.55
C MET A 226 1.59 17.02 12.05
N GLY A 227 2.32 17.76 12.89
CA GLY A 227 2.26 17.65 14.35
C GLY A 227 3.19 16.59 14.96
N GLY A 228 4.07 16.00 14.16
CA GLY A 228 4.94 14.89 14.57
C GLY A 228 4.17 13.58 14.77
N ALA A 229 4.81 12.59 15.40
CA ALA A 229 4.19 11.28 15.69
C ALA A 229 2.98 11.36 16.65
N GLY A 230 2.75 12.52 17.27
CA GLY A 230 1.71 12.72 18.26
C GLY A 230 1.93 11.90 19.54
N ASP A 231 0.90 11.94 20.38
CA ASP A 231 0.75 11.05 21.53
C ASP A 231 -0.30 9.99 21.17
N LEU A 232 -0.05 8.72 21.51
CA LEU A 232 -1.03 7.65 21.35
C LEU A 232 -1.90 7.56 22.59
N ASP A 233 -3.21 7.68 22.41
CA ASP A 233 -4.18 7.46 23.49
C ASP A 233 -4.04 6.04 24.03
N GLN A 234 -4.06 5.90 25.36
CA GLN A 234 -4.05 4.56 25.95
C GLN A 234 -5.39 3.87 25.71
N GLY A 235 -5.33 2.69 25.10
CA GLY A 235 -6.46 1.79 24.96
C GLY A 235 -6.78 1.04 26.26
N THR A 236 -7.95 0.41 26.29
CA THR A 236 -8.26 -0.62 27.28
C THR A 236 -7.75 -1.95 26.75
N THR A 237 -6.84 -2.61 27.47
CA THR A 237 -6.39 -3.96 27.12
C THR A 237 -7.57 -4.93 27.31
N PRO A 238 -7.99 -5.66 26.25
CA PRO A 238 -8.96 -6.74 26.40
C PRO A 238 -8.45 -7.81 27.38
N THR A 239 -9.37 -8.56 27.98
CA THR A 239 -8.96 -9.74 28.77
C THR A 239 -8.59 -10.85 27.80
N ASP A 240 -7.42 -11.44 28.02
CA ASP A 240 -6.87 -12.61 27.31
C ASP A 240 -6.36 -13.52 28.42
N THR A 241 -7.15 -14.54 28.75
CA THR A 241 -7.00 -15.35 29.97
C THR A 241 -5.86 -16.36 29.85
N ASP A 242 -5.59 -16.89 28.66
CA ASP A 242 -4.49 -17.84 28.43
C ASP A 242 -3.23 -17.22 27.83
N GLY A 243 -3.30 -15.97 27.38
CA GLY A 243 -2.18 -15.17 26.89
C GLY A 243 -1.73 -15.54 25.49
N ASP A 244 -2.60 -16.11 24.67
CA ASP A 244 -2.27 -16.59 23.32
C ASP A 244 -2.40 -15.53 22.21
N GLY A 245 -2.89 -14.33 22.58
CA GLY A 245 -3.01 -13.17 21.71
C GLY A 245 -4.42 -12.93 21.16
N ILE A 246 -5.41 -13.77 21.47
CA ILE A 246 -6.83 -13.54 21.14
C ILE A 246 -7.60 -13.16 22.42
N PRO A 247 -8.39 -12.07 22.42
CA PRO A 247 -9.24 -11.72 23.56
C PRO A 247 -10.35 -12.73 23.85
N ASP A 248 -10.68 -12.95 25.13
CA ASP A 248 -11.71 -13.90 25.59
C ASP A 248 -13.08 -13.69 24.91
N ASP A 249 -13.44 -12.45 24.60
CA ASP A 249 -14.70 -12.11 23.92
C ASP A 249 -14.66 -12.45 22.43
N ALA A 250 -13.51 -12.30 21.78
CA ALA A 250 -13.30 -12.72 20.40
C ALA A 250 -13.26 -14.24 20.27
N GLU A 251 -12.67 -14.95 21.23
CA GLU A 251 -12.69 -16.40 21.27
C GLU A 251 -14.10 -16.97 21.37
N ALA A 252 -14.98 -16.33 22.14
CA ALA A 252 -16.39 -16.71 22.20
C ALA A 252 -17.11 -16.56 20.84
N GLU A 253 -16.68 -15.60 20.00
CA GLU A 253 -17.21 -15.40 18.64
C GLU A 253 -16.62 -16.41 17.64
N LEU A 254 -15.35 -16.78 17.79
CA LEU A 254 -14.65 -17.78 16.97
C LEU A 254 -15.02 -19.22 17.33
N GLY A 255 -15.51 -19.44 18.56
CA GLY A 255 -15.82 -20.76 19.10
C GLY A 255 -14.63 -21.51 19.69
N THR A 256 -13.57 -20.80 20.10
CA THR A 256 -12.39 -21.32 20.82
C THR A 256 -12.59 -21.25 22.34
N ASP A 257 -11.66 -21.82 23.13
CA ASP A 257 -11.74 -21.85 24.60
C ASP A 257 -10.77 -20.84 25.24
N PRO A 258 -11.26 -19.80 25.94
CA PRO A 258 -10.42 -18.75 26.51
C PRO A 258 -9.51 -19.15 27.67
N ASN A 259 -9.39 -20.45 27.94
CA ASN A 259 -8.48 -20.98 28.93
C ASN A 259 -7.42 -21.91 28.30
N THR A 260 -7.38 -22.00 26.97
CA THR A 260 -6.57 -22.94 26.21
C THR A 260 -5.91 -22.23 25.04
N ALA A 261 -4.59 -22.01 25.13
CA ALA A 261 -3.82 -21.35 24.08
C ALA A 261 -3.88 -22.12 22.74
N ASP A 262 -4.84 -21.76 21.90
CA ASP A 262 -5.22 -22.43 20.67
C ASP A 262 -5.24 -21.48 19.46
N SER A 263 -4.76 -20.24 19.62
CA SER A 263 -4.66 -19.23 18.57
C SER A 263 -3.89 -19.68 17.31
N MET A 264 -3.03 -20.69 17.44
CA MET A 264 -2.26 -21.29 16.34
C MET A 264 -2.92 -22.52 15.70
N ASP A 265 -4.03 -23.01 16.26
CA ASP A 265 -4.83 -24.06 15.63
C ASP A 265 -5.54 -23.52 14.40
N LEU A 266 -5.75 -24.40 13.41
CA LEU A 266 -6.34 -24.04 12.14
C LEU A 266 -7.86 -24.12 12.18
N ASP A 267 -8.51 -23.09 11.64
CA ASP A 267 -9.93 -23.10 11.40
C ASP A 267 -10.29 -23.91 10.12
N THR A 268 -11.56 -23.92 9.74
CA THR A 268 -12.02 -24.61 8.52
C THR A 268 -11.51 -24.01 7.21
N SER A 269 -11.08 -22.75 7.21
CA SER A 269 -10.45 -22.09 6.06
C SER A 269 -8.97 -22.43 5.91
N GLY A 270 -8.35 -23.01 6.94
CA GLY A 270 -6.94 -23.41 6.95
C GLY A 270 -5.99 -22.30 7.40
N TYR A 271 -6.52 -21.20 7.93
CA TYR A 271 -5.76 -20.14 8.62
C TYR A 271 -5.82 -20.38 10.13
N THR A 272 -4.87 -19.83 10.87
CA THR A 272 -4.91 -19.92 12.33
C THR A 272 -6.06 -19.09 12.89
N PHE A 273 -6.58 -19.42 14.07
CA PHE A 273 -7.58 -18.57 14.74
C PHE A 273 -7.06 -17.14 14.96
N LEU A 274 -5.76 -16.95 15.20
CA LEU A 274 -5.14 -15.63 15.29
C LEU A 274 -5.27 -14.84 13.97
N GLU A 275 -5.02 -15.48 12.83
CA GLU A 275 -5.14 -14.86 11.52
C GLU A 275 -6.60 -14.51 11.19
N VAL A 276 -7.53 -15.43 11.50
CA VAL A 276 -8.97 -15.20 11.30
C VAL A 276 -9.47 -14.04 12.16
N TRP A 277 -9.05 -13.99 13.42
CA TRP A 277 -9.37 -12.90 14.32
C TRP A 277 -8.79 -11.57 13.85
N ALA A 278 -7.50 -11.53 13.54
CA ALA A 278 -6.84 -10.30 13.08
C ALA A 278 -7.52 -9.75 11.82
N ASN A 279 -7.89 -10.63 10.88
CA ASN A 279 -8.60 -10.25 9.66
C ASN A 279 -10.06 -9.81 9.90
N SER A 280 -10.70 -10.19 11.03
CA SER A 280 -12.06 -9.77 11.36
C SER A 280 -12.15 -8.36 11.96
N LEU A 281 -11.01 -7.81 12.42
CA LEU A 281 -10.95 -6.52 13.13
C LEU A 281 -11.42 -5.34 12.28
N VAL A 282 -11.34 -5.44 10.96
CA VAL A 282 -11.84 -4.44 10.01
C VAL A 282 -12.88 -5.11 9.11
N PRO A 283 -14.10 -4.56 8.97
CA PRO A 283 -15.15 -5.19 8.17
C PRO A 283 -14.71 -5.45 6.73
N SER A 284 -14.94 -6.68 6.26
CA SER A 284 -14.72 -7.05 4.86
C SER A 284 -15.74 -6.41 3.91
N SER A 285 -16.77 -5.72 4.40
CA SER A 285 -17.86 -5.13 3.61
C SER A 285 -17.46 -3.96 2.71
N TYR A 286 -16.18 -3.62 2.64
CA TYR A 286 -15.63 -2.74 1.62
C TYR A 286 -15.12 -3.53 0.38
N ALA A 287 -15.15 -4.87 0.41
CA ALA A 287 -14.62 -5.77 -0.62
C ALA A 287 -15.60 -6.13 -1.74
#